data_AF-A0A5D6XKN9-F1
#
_entry.id   AF-A0A5D6XKN9-F1
#
_cell.length_a   1.000
_cell.length_b   1.000
_cell.length_c   1.000
_cell.angle_alpha   90.00
_cell.angle_beta   90.00
_cell.angle_gamma   90.00
#
_symmetry.space_group_name_H-M   'P 1'
#
loop_
_entity.id
_entity.type
_entity.pdbx_description
1 polymer ?
#
loop_
_entity_poly.entity_id
_entity_poly.type
_entity_poly.pdbx_seq_one_letter_code
_entity_poly.pdbx_strand_id
1 'polypeptide(L)'
;MEGQETEFILGNKTLVHLGIDANHQLAQLASGSPVEDVNPFDLGIPDQLAPADVHSKLDGMVIEAGDNGLDPSYLQRLREVELEHEDVFWFDLLGNPPALVEPLRVTLRPDATPFRTRPRRNTRDSWKRRVPSSGTR
;
A
#
# COMPACT_ATOMS: atom_id res chain seq x y z
N MET A 1 -20.22 51.35 -28.57
CA MET A 1 -19.24 52.15 -27.82
C MET A 1 -18.52 51.15 -26.93
N GLU A 2 -17.34 50.70 -27.35
CA GLU A 2 -16.56 49.68 -26.64
C GLU A 2 -16.07 50.29 -25.31
N GLY A 3 -16.47 49.68 -24.21
CA GLY A 3 -16.09 50.12 -22.86
C GLY A 3 -14.60 49.93 -22.68
N GLN A 4 -13.88 51.03 -22.47
CA GLN A 4 -12.47 51.00 -22.11
C GLN A 4 -12.35 50.33 -20.74
N GLU A 5 -11.95 49.06 -20.72
CA GLU A 5 -11.65 48.37 -19.46
C GLU A 5 -10.36 48.98 -18.91
N THR A 6 -10.50 49.85 -17.91
CA THR A 6 -9.37 50.45 -17.20
C THR A 6 -8.67 49.37 -16.40
N GLU A 7 -7.56 48.86 -16.91
CA GLU A 7 -6.69 47.96 -16.19
C GLU A 7 -6.13 48.67 -14.95
N PHE A 8 -6.60 48.26 -13.77
CA PHE A 8 -6.17 48.84 -12.50
C PHE A 8 -4.98 48.06 -11.95
N ILE A 9 -3.79 48.62 -12.10
CA ILE A 9 -2.57 48.03 -11.54
C ILE A 9 -2.49 48.39 -10.06
N LEU A 10 -2.83 47.43 -9.20
CA LEU A 10 -2.68 47.58 -7.75
C LEU A 10 -1.22 47.37 -7.34
N GLY A 11 -0.63 48.36 -6.68
CA GLY A 11 0.73 48.26 -6.17
C GLY A 11 0.91 47.15 -5.13
N ASN A 12 2.12 46.60 -5.05
CA ASN A 12 2.47 45.52 -4.11
C ASN A 12 2.12 45.87 -2.64
N LYS A 13 2.38 47.10 -2.19
CA LYS A 13 2.05 47.54 -0.82
C LYS A 13 0.55 47.46 -0.51
N THR A 14 -0.29 47.76 -1.50
CA THR A 14 -1.74 47.70 -1.37
C THR A 14 -2.24 46.26 -1.37
N LEU A 15 -1.66 45.40 -2.20
CA LEU A 15 -1.92 43.95 -2.18
C LEU A 15 -1.55 43.34 -0.81
N VAL A 16 -0.38 43.67 -0.28
CA VAL A 16 0.07 43.21 1.05
C VAL A 16 -0.86 43.71 2.16
N HIS A 17 -1.32 44.97 2.09
CA HIS A 17 -2.32 45.50 3.04
C HIS A 17 -3.67 44.78 2.97
N LEU A 18 -4.06 44.30 1.79
CA LEU A 18 -5.24 43.46 1.59
C LEU A 18 -5.00 41.99 2.01
N GLY A 19 -3.81 41.67 2.53
CA GLY A 19 -3.42 40.32 2.96
C GLY A 19 -2.92 39.42 1.82
N ILE A 20 -2.68 39.98 0.64
CA ILE A 20 -2.21 39.26 -0.54
C ILE A 20 -0.71 39.57 -0.72
N ASP A 21 0.14 38.72 -0.18
CA ASP A 21 1.58 38.75 -0.44
C ASP A 21 1.97 37.59 -1.36
N ALA A 22 1.93 37.85 -2.67
CA ALA A 22 2.24 36.86 -3.69
C ALA A 22 3.67 36.33 -3.57
N ASN A 23 4.63 37.17 -3.16
CA ASN A 23 6.03 36.75 -3.03
C ASN A 23 6.21 35.79 -1.86
N HIS A 24 5.60 36.10 -0.70
CA HIS A 24 5.61 35.23 0.46
C HIS A 24 4.86 33.90 0.20
N GLN A 25 3.75 33.95 -0.54
CA GLN A 25 3.00 32.75 -0.93
C GLN A 25 3.78 31.87 -1.92
N LEU A 26 4.44 32.47 -2.92
CA LEU A 26 5.29 31.75 -3.87
C LEU A 26 6.53 31.15 -3.17
N ALA A 27 7.14 31.88 -2.22
CA ALA A 27 8.25 31.37 -1.43
C ALA A 27 7.84 30.16 -0.57
N GLN A 28 6.64 30.18 0.03
CA GLN A 28 6.11 29.03 0.76
C GLN A 28 5.91 27.81 -0.15
N LEU A 29 5.41 28.00 -1.37
CA LEU A 29 5.28 26.93 -2.36
C LEU A 29 6.64 26.36 -2.80
N ALA A 30 7.64 27.22 -2.99
CA ALA A 30 9.00 26.81 -3.35
C ALA A 30 9.75 26.12 -2.19
N SER A 31 9.34 26.38 -0.95
CA SER A 31 9.92 25.78 0.27
C SER A 31 9.36 24.41 0.64
N GLY A 32 8.34 23.93 -0.07
CA GLY A 32 7.86 22.56 0.07
C GLY A 32 8.96 21.57 -0.31
N SER A 33 9.17 20.55 0.53
CA SER A 33 9.98 19.38 0.13
C SER A 33 9.52 18.92 -1.26
N PRO A 34 10.43 18.58 -2.19
CA PRO A 34 10.02 17.88 -3.39
C PRO A 34 9.16 16.70 -2.94
N VAL A 35 7.92 16.66 -3.43
CA VAL A 35 7.07 15.50 -3.24
C VAL A 35 7.79 14.40 -4.00
N GLU A 36 8.42 13.48 -3.27
CA GLU A 36 8.99 12.29 -3.90
C GLU A 36 7.89 11.68 -4.75
N ASP A 37 8.18 11.48 -6.04
CA ASP A 37 7.32 10.73 -6.94
C ASP A 37 7.47 9.26 -6.57
N VAL A 38 6.92 8.90 -5.40
CA VAL A 38 6.90 7.54 -4.90
C VAL A 38 6.02 6.77 -5.86
N ASN A 39 6.62 5.84 -6.59
CA ASN A 39 5.89 4.96 -7.49
C ASN A 39 4.81 4.24 -6.66
N PRO A 40 3.51 4.48 -6.90
CA PRO A 40 2.44 3.88 -6.11
C PRO A 40 2.32 2.36 -6.33
N PHE A 41 3.07 1.83 -7.30
CA PHE A 41 3.21 0.39 -7.56
C PHE A 41 4.48 -0.21 -6.99
N ASP A 42 5.36 0.60 -6.40
CA ASP A 42 6.46 0.10 -5.58
C ASP A 42 5.89 -0.24 -4.20
N LEU A 43 5.14 -1.35 -4.17
CA LEU A 43 4.42 -1.83 -2.99
C LEU A 43 5.36 -2.36 -1.89
N GLY A 44 6.67 -2.32 -2.14
CA GLY A 44 7.65 -3.10 -1.40
C GLY A 44 7.44 -4.59 -1.65
N ILE A 45 8.52 -5.36 -1.71
CA ILE A 45 8.39 -6.78 -1.41
C ILE A 45 8.12 -6.82 0.10
N PRO A 46 6.99 -7.37 0.59
CA PRO A 46 6.78 -7.51 2.03
C PRO A 46 7.99 -8.23 2.60
N ASP A 47 8.52 -7.76 3.73
CA ASP A 47 9.71 -8.35 4.36
C ASP A 47 9.52 -9.88 4.43
N GLN A 48 10.32 -10.61 3.65
CA GLN A 48 10.35 -12.05 3.77
C GLN A 48 10.90 -12.38 5.16
N LEU A 49 10.04 -12.98 5.97
CA LEU A 49 10.43 -13.68 7.19
C LEU A 49 11.68 -14.53 6.91
N ALA A 50 12.67 -14.44 7.81
CA ALA A 50 13.90 -15.19 7.65
C ALA A 50 13.60 -16.70 7.73
N PRO A 51 14.31 -17.57 6.99
CA PRO A 51 14.05 -19.01 6.99
C PRO A 51 14.02 -19.66 8.39
N ALA A 52 14.85 -19.17 9.33
CA ALA A 52 14.87 -19.65 10.71
C ALA A 52 13.56 -19.38 11.48
N ASP A 53 12.87 -18.29 11.16
CA ASP A 53 11.60 -17.93 11.78
C ASP A 53 10.44 -18.77 11.18
N VAL A 54 10.54 -19.15 9.90
CA VAL A 54 9.58 -20.05 9.25
C VAL A 54 9.62 -21.44 9.90
N HIS A 55 10.81 -22.03 10.07
CA HIS A 55 10.97 -23.32 10.74
C HIS A 55 10.45 -23.30 12.19
N SER A 56 10.71 -22.21 12.92
CA SER A 56 10.23 -22.06 14.31
C SER A 56 8.71 -22.02 14.37
N LYS A 57 8.06 -21.44 13.35
CA LYS A 57 6.61 -21.36 13.24
C LYS A 57 5.98 -22.70 12.86
N LEU A 58 6.60 -23.45 11.93
CA LEU A 58 6.20 -24.83 11.60
C LEU A 58 6.30 -25.75 12.83
N ASP A 59 7.41 -25.68 13.58
CA ASP A 59 7.55 -26.44 14.82
C ASP A 59 6.41 -26.13 15.83
N GLY A 60 5.97 -24.86 15.90
CA GLY A 60 4.81 -24.46 16.69
C GLY A 60 3.50 -25.12 16.21
N MET A 61 3.31 -25.27 14.91
CA MET A 61 2.12 -25.92 14.32
C MET A 61 2.09 -27.42 14.62
N VAL A 62 3.24 -28.10 14.57
CA VAL A 62 3.35 -29.52 14.97
C VAL A 62 2.97 -29.69 16.45
N ILE A 63 3.44 -28.79 17.33
CA ILE A 63 3.09 -28.83 18.75
C ILE A 63 1.59 -28.62 18.93
N GLU A 64 1.01 -27.61 18.28
CA GLU A 64 -0.43 -27.33 18.33
C GLU A 64 -1.27 -28.50 17.80
N ALA A 65 -0.81 -29.20 16.76
CA ALA A 65 -1.47 -30.40 16.25
C ALA A 65 -1.49 -31.53 17.31
N GLY A 66 -0.39 -31.73 18.03
CA GLY A 66 -0.31 -32.65 19.16
C GLY A 66 -1.25 -32.27 20.29
N ASP A 67 -1.28 -31.00 20.67
CA ASP A 67 -2.18 -30.47 21.71
C ASP A 67 -3.66 -30.61 21.33
N ASN A 68 -3.96 -30.54 20.02
CA ASN A 68 -5.30 -30.76 19.47
C ASN A 68 -5.65 -32.25 19.28
N GLY A 69 -4.79 -33.17 19.73
CA GLY A 69 -5.10 -34.61 19.81
C GLY A 69 -4.59 -35.44 18.63
N LEU A 70 -3.66 -34.92 17.82
CA LEU A 70 -2.93 -35.75 16.87
C LEU A 70 -2.10 -36.79 17.64
N ASP A 71 -2.18 -38.05 17.21
CA ASP A 71 -1.45 -39.14 17.85
C ASP A 71 0.08 -38.87 17.77
N PRO A 72 0.80 -38.93 18.91
CA PRO A 72 2.23 -38.62 18.98
C PRO A 72 3.11 -39.42 18.01
N SER A 73 2.67 -40.62 17.61
CA SER A 73 3.37 -41.44 16.62
C SER A 73 3.47 -40.79 15.23
N TYR A 74 2.57 -39.88 14.90
CA TYR A 74 2.58 -39.15 13.63
C TYR A 74 3.29 -37.79 13.70
N LEU A 75 3.60 -37.26 14.89
CA LEU A 75 4.17 -35.91 15.02
C LEU A 75 5.52 -35.78 14.33
N GLN A 76 6.38 -36.79 14.45
CA GLN A 76 7.67 -36.80 13.75
C GLN A 76 7.48 -36.82 12.23
N ARG A 77 6.50 -37.59 11.76
CA ARG A 77 6.21 -37.67 10.32
C ARG A 77 5.60 -36.38 9.80
N LEU A 78 4.74 -35.73 10.58
CA LEU A 78 4.17 -34.43 10.25
C LEU A 78 5.27 -33.38 10.12
N ARG A 79 6.20 -33.33 11.08
CA ARG A 79 7.34 -32.41 11.04
C ARG A 79 8.21 -32.59 9.79
N GLU A 80 8.48 -33.84 9.40
CA GLU A 80 9.24 -34.13 8.17
C GLU A 80 8.51 -33.64 6.92
N VAL A 81 7.20 -33.88 6.83
CA VAL A 81 6.37 -33.48 5.68
C VAL A 81 6.22 -31.96 5.60
N GLU A 82 6.07 -31.27 6.73
CA GLU A 82 5.99 -29.80 6.78
C GLU A 82 7.31 -29.14 6.35
N LEU A 83 8.46 -29.70 6.75
CA LEU A 83 9.77 -29.21 6.32
C LEU A 83 10.04 -29.53 4.84
N GLU A 84 9.57 -30.67 4.33
CA GLU A 84 9.69 -31.04 2.91
C GLU A 84 8.83 -30.15 2.01
N HIS A 85 7.71 -29.65 2.52
CA HIS A 85 6.72 -28.84 1.81
C HIS A 85 6.46 -27.49 2.48
N GLU A 86 7.54 -26.79 2.87
CA GLU A 86 7.49 -25.47 3.51
C GLU A 86 6.68 -24.44 2.68
N ASP A 87 6.75 -24.56 1.35
CA ASP A 87 6.10 -23.69 0.38
C ASP A 87 4.56 -23.78 0.40
N VAL A 88 4.00 -24.90 0.83
CA VAL A 88 2.54 -25.07 0.98
C VAL A 88 1.98 -24.13 2.06
N PHE A 89 2.77 -23.85 3.09
CA PHE A 89 2.37 -23.02 4.22
C PHE A 89 2.76 -21.55 4.05
N TRP A 90 3.32 -21.15 2.90
CA TRP A 90 3.67 -19.76 2.64
C TRP A 90 2.50 -18.80 2.81
N PHE A 91 1.25 -19.21 2.61
CA PHE A 91 0.09 -18.33 2.82
C PHE A 91 -0.07 -17.86 4.29
N ASP A 92 0.29 -18.71 5.25
CA ASP A 92 0.16 -18.41 6.68
C ASP A 92 1.46 -17.83 7.28
N LEU A 93 2.59 -18.00 6.57
CA LEU A 93 3.93 -17.68 7.05
C LEU A 93 4.51 -16.41 6.39
N LEU A 94 4.11 -16.12 5.14
CA LEU A 94 4.72 -15.12 4.27
C LEU A 94 3.73 -14.51 3.26
N GLY A 95 4.14 -13.44 2.57
CA GLY A 95 3.51 -13.12 1.28
C GLY A 95 3.96 -14.16 0.25
N ASN A 96 3.03 -14.74 -0.51
CA ASN A 96 3.40 -15.68 -1.57
C ASN A 96 4.44 -15.05 -2.49
N PRO A 97 5.60 -15.70 -2.75
CA PRO A 97 6.54 -15.18 -3.71
C PRO A 97 5.85 -15.08 -5.08
N PRO A 98 6.24 -14.11 -5.89
CA PRO A 98 5.70 -14.00 -7.24
C PRO A 98 5.92 -15.33 -7.96
N ALA A 99 4.88 -15.84 -8.62
CA ALA A 99 4.98 -17.05 -9.40
C ALA A 99 6.15 -16.93 -10.39
N LEU A 100 6.84 -18.06 -10.65
CA LEU A 100 7.96 -18.15 -11.59
C LEU A 100 7.46 -18.09 -13.05
N VAL A 101 6.75 -17.03 -13.38
CA VAL A 101 6.17 -16.73 -14.68
C VAL A 101 6.60 -15.33 -15.10
N GLU A 102 6.58 -15.06 -16.40
CA GLU A 102 6.87 -13.71 -16.87
C GLU A 102 5.89 -12.71 -16.24
N PRO A 103 6.36 -11.55 -15.74
CA PRO A 103 5.50 -10.51 -15.21
C PRO A 103 4.43 -10.12 -16.23
N LEU A 104 3.21 -9.87 -15.75
CA LEU A 104 2.11 -9.41 -16.59
C LEU A 104 2.50 -8.10 -17.30
N ARG A 105 2.52 -8.13 -18.63
CA ARG A 105 2.69 -6.92 -19.45
C ARG A 105 1.32 -6.42 -19.90
N VAL A 106 0.98 -5.19 -19.51
CA VAL A 106 -0.25 -4.52 -19.97
C VAL A 106 0.09 -3.62 -21.15
N THR A 107 -0.53 -3.88 -22.30
CA THR A 107 -0.39 -3.01 -23.48
C THR A 107 -1.54 -1.99 -23.50
N LEU A 108 -1.20 -0.71 -23.49
CA LEU A 108 -2.18 0.36 -23.65
C LEU A 108 -2.54 0.54 -25.13
N ARG A 109 -3.76 1.02 -25.40
CA ARG A 109 -4.12 1.44 -26.76
C ARG A 109 -3.23 2.61 -27.20
N PRO A 110 -2.90 2.76 -28.49
CA PRO A 110 -2.03 3.83 -28.96
C PRO A 110 -2.51 5.25 -28.63
N ASP A 111 -3.83 5.43 -28.49
CA ASP A 111 -4.51 6.69 -28.17
C ASP A 111 -4.82 6.87 -26.68
N ALA A 112 -4.30 5.97 -25.81
CA ALA A 112 -4.55 6.04 -24.38
C ALA A 112 -3.85 7.25 -23.75
N THR A 113 -4.63 8.12 -23.14
CA THR A 113 -4.12 9.26 -22.35
C THR A 113 -4.14 8.93 -20.86
N PRO A 114 -3.02 9.06 -20.13
CA PRO A 114 -3.02 8.90 -18.67
C PRO A 114 -4.00 9.87 -18.01
N PHE A 115 -4.80 9.36 -17.06
CA PHE A 115 -5.76 10.18 -16.32
C PHE A 115 -5.54 10.04 -14.82
N ARG A 116 -5.32 11.17 -14.15
CA ARG A 116 -5.21 11.22 -12.68
C ARG A 116 -6.57 11.52 -12.06
N THR A 117 -7.19 10.49 -11.47
CA THR A 117 -8.43 10.64 -10.70
C THR A 117 -8.17 11.39 -9.39
N ARG A 118 -9.11 12.23 -8.93
CA ARG A 118 -9.07 12.79 -7.57
C ARG A 118 -9.30 11.67 -6.54
N PRO A 119 -8.58 11.65 -5.40
CA PRO A 119 -8.83 10.70 -4.33
C PRO A 119 -10.30 10.78 -3.88
N ARG A 120 -10.92 9.62 -3.66
CA ARG A 120 -12.30 9.58 -3.16
C ARG A 120 -12.35 10.13 -1.73
N ARG A 121 -13.30 11.03 -1.44
CA ARG A 121 -13.56 11.47 -0.07
C ARG A 121 -14.16 10.32 0.74
N ASN A 122 -13.31 9.62 1.48
CA ASN A 122 -13.68 8.55 2.37
C ASN A 122 -14.04 9.13 3.74
N THR A 123 -15.18 8.74 4.31
CA THR A 123 -15.49 9.04 5.73
C THR A 123 -14.56 8.26 6.64
N ARG A 124 -14.28 8.73 7.86
CA ARG A 124 -13.37 8.08 8.83
C ARG A 124 -13.59 6.56 8.99
N ASP A 125 -14.83 6.09 8.84
CA ASP A 125 -15.22 4.68 8.97
C ASP A 125 -15.54 3.96 7.66
N SER A 126 -15.27 4.55 6.49
CA SER A 126 -15.65 3.92 5.21
C SER A 126 -14.85 2.66 4.86
N TRP A 127 -13.70 2.46 5.51
CA TRP A 127 -12.85 1.28 5.34
C TRP A 127 -13.25 0.13 6.27
N LYS A 128 -13.82 0.43 7.45
CA LYS A 128 -14.30 -0.56 8.43
C LYS A 128 -15.57 -1.29 7.99
N ARG A 129 -16.40 -0.67 7.14
CA ARG A 129 -17.67 -1.25 6.64
C ARG A 129 -17.51 -2.36 5.60
N ARG A 130 -16.28 -2.70 5.20
CA ARG A 130 -16.02 -3.67 4.11
C ARG A 130 -15.52 -5.04 4.55
N VAL A 131 -15.27 -5.23 5.85
CA VAL A 131 -14.99 -6.56 6.40
C VAL A 131 -16.32 -7.12 6.87
N PRO A 132 -16.86 -8.21 6.29
CA PRO A 132 -17.95 -8.93 6.93
C PRO A 132 -17.41 -9.38 8.28
N SER A 133 -18.07 -9.00 9.37
CA SER A 133 -17.88 -9.69 10.63
C SER A 133 -18.18 -11.16 10.35
N SER A 134 -17.15 -12.01 10.33
CA SER A 134 -17.31 -13.45 10.42
C SER A 134 -17.94 -13.74 11.79
N GLY A 135 -19.27 -13.61 11.83
CA GLY A 135 -20.07 -13.98 12.97
C GLY A 135 -20.10 -15.49 13.03
N THR A 136 -19.25 -16.05 13.88
CA THR A 136 -19.39 -17.42 14.35
C THR A 136 -20.71 -17.49 15.12
N ARG A 137 -21.60 -18.38 14.70
CA ARG A 137 -22.79 -18.78 15.44
C ARG A 137 -22.72 -20.28 15.68
#